data_AF-A0A0G0LA08-F1
#
_entry.id   AF-A0A0G0LA08-F1
#
_cell.length_a   1.000
_cell.length_b   1.000
_cell.length_c   1.000
_cell.angle_alpha   90.00
_cell.angle_beta   90.00
_cell.angle_gamma   90.00
#
_symmetry.space_group_name_H-M   'P 1'
#
loop_
_entity.id
_entity.type
_entity.pdbx_description
1 polymer ?
#
loop_
_entity_poly.entity_id
_entity_poly.type
_entity_poly.pdbx_seq_one_letter_code
_entity_poly.pdbx_strand_id
1 'polypeptide(L)'
;MKIKNYRKILSILKENDKVLDIGGWERPFNRATHVLDILPFHSRKKINSFPKEMKEHFNKNTWIMHDIKNKLPFNDKEFDFVICGHVLEDIKDPAFLAEEIKRISKSGYFEFPNRAYEMKNNVDPFLNSDRYVGFCHHRWMVEARNGVLIFTPKTLIHSAYKELRCVKVKEKYTGFFWKNSFKLKEIFFSSQKEIIDDALKFRSIADNIPMHLMKKINKVNRAISIIRYCFNFPILINRFINKKIKD
;
A
#
# COMPACT_ATOMS: atom_id res chain seq x y z
N MET A 1 3.01 11.84 3.17
CA MET A 1 1.94 12.84 2.96
C MET A 1 2.28 13.90 1.93
N LYS A 2 1.41 14.09 0.93
CA LYS A 2 1.51 15.22 -0.03
C LYS A 2 1.13 16.56 0.62
N ILE A 3 1.71 17.66 0.12
CA ILE A 3 1.42 19.03 0.61
C ILE A 3 -0.06 19.36 0.61
N LYS A 4 -0.77 19.05 -0.48
CA LYS A 4 -2.22 19.28 -0.58
C LYS A 4 -3.02 18.57 0.51
N ASN A 5 -2.57 17.38 0.95
CA ASN A 5 -3.29 16.55 1.90
C ASN A 5 -3.09 17.08 3.33
N TYR A 6 -1.85 17.37 3.75
CA TYR A 6 -1.64 17.90 5.10
C TYR A 6 -2.24 19.30 5.26
N ARG A 7 -2.23 20.14 4.21
CA ARG A 7 -2.91 21.44 4.24
C ARG A 7 -4.42 21.30 4.45
N LYS A 8 -5.04 20.32 3.78
CA LYS A 8 -6.46 20.00 3.99
C LYS A 8 -6.72 19.48 5.41
N ILE A 9 -5.83 18.65 5.97
CA ILE A 9 -5.93 18.21 7.36
C ILE A 9 -5.86 19.41 8.30
N LEU A 10 -4.90 20.31 8.12
CA LEU A 10 -4.79 21.51 8.97
C LEU A 10 -6.04 22.40 8.87
N SER A 11 -6.66 22.52 7.69
CA SER A 11 -7.88 23.34 7.56
C SER A 11 -9.11 22.76 8.24
N ILE A 12 -9.13 21.46 8.58
CA ILE A 12 -10.26 20.81 9.27
C ILE A 12 -10.04 20.64 10.77
N LEU A 13 -8.78 20.67 11.22
CA LEU A 13 -8.44 20.55 12.63
C LEU A 13 -8.72 21.86 13.38
N LYS A 14 -9.26 21.73 14.59
CA LYS A 14 -9.37 22.84 15.55
C LYS A 14 -8.12 22.91 16.42
N GLU A 15 -7.93 24.03 17.10
CA GLU A 15 -6.76 24.25 17.96
C GLU A 15 -6.63 23.17 19.05
N ASN A 16 -7.74 22.80 19.68
CA ASN A 16 -7.74 21.86 20.81
C ASN A 16 -7.97 20.39 20.41
N ASP A 17 -8.00 20.06 19.11
CA ASP A 17 -8.22 18.68 18.67
C ASP A 17 -7.05 17.78 19.12
N LYS A 18 -7.39 16.65 19.73
CA LYS A 18 -6.45 15.56 20.07
C LYS A 18 -6.19 14.74 18.81
N VAL A 19 -4.94 14.78 18.32
CA VAL A 19 -4.53 14.17 17.05
C VAL A 19 -3.50 13.06 17.30
N LEU A 20 -3.73 11.88 16.73
CA LEU A 20 -2.80 10.75 16.74
C LEU A 20 -2.21 10.52 15.34
N ASP A 21 -0.90 10.35 15.26
CA ASP A 21 -0.19 9.89 14.06
C ASP A 21 0.34 8.46 14.26
N ILE A 22 -0.11 7.52 13.44
CA ILE A 22 0.26 6.10 13.51
C ILE A 22 1.30 5.81 12.42
N GLY A 23 2.46 5.28 12.80
CA GLY A 23 3.59 5.03 11.89
C GLY A 23 4.49 6.26 11.71
N GLY A 24 4.54 7.15 12.71
CA GLY A 24 5.23 8.43 12.64
C GLY A 24 6.76 8.37 12.77
N TRP A 25 7.40 7.19 12.81
CA TRP A 25 8.84 7.07 13.09
C TRP A 25 9.76 7.87 12.17
N GLU A 26 9.51 7.90 10.85
CA GLU A 26 10.38 8.60 9.91
C GLU A 26 9.93 10.03 9.59
N ARG A 27 8.61 10.22 9.50
CA ARG A 27 7.98 11.44 9.02
C ARG A 27 6.77 11.78 9.89
N PRO A 28 6.98 12.16 11.16
CA PRO A 28 5.84 12.46 12.02
C PRO A 28 5.11 13.72 11.54
N PHE A 29 3.80 13.75 11.73
CA PHE A 29 2.98 14.94 11.53
C PHE A 29 3.11 15.89 12.72
N ASN A 30 3.68 17.07 12.50
CA ASN A 30 4.03 18.02 13.56
C ASN A 30 2.82 18.51 14.37
N ARG A 31 1.63 18.60 13.75
CA ARG A 31 0.39 18.95 14.47
C ARG A 31 -0.17 17.79 15.31
N ALA A 32 0.36 16.57 15.18
CA ALA A 32 -0.05 15.45 16.02
C ALA A 32 0.29 15.73 17.50
N THR A 33 -0.68 15.48 18.37
CA THR A 33 -0.48 15.58 19.83
C THR A 33 0.17 14.33 20.38
N HIS A 34 -0.07 13.19 19.73
CA HIS A 34 0.44 11.87 20.08
C HIS A 34 0.97 11.19 18.81
N VAL A 35 2.01 10.38 18.97
CA VAL A 35 2.54 9.52 17.92
C VAL A 35 2.59 8.10 18.42
N LEU A 36 2.16 7.14 17.61
CA LEU A 36 2.31 5.72 17.89
C LEU A 36 3.19 5.08 16.84
N ASP A 37 4.19 4.32 17.30
CA ASP A 37 5.07 3.55 16.43
C ASP A 37 5.61 2.32 17.17
N ILE A 38 6.07 1.30 16.44
CA ILE A 38 6.72 0.14 17.06
C ILE A 38 8.13 0.49 17.58
N LEU A 39 8.74 1.52 17.02
CA LEU A 39 10.08 1.97 17.39
C LEU A 39 10.05 3.08 18.46
N PRO A 40 11.06 3.11 19.36
CA PRO A 40 11.09 4.08 20.46
C PRO A 40 11.38 5.51 20.00
N PHE A 41 10.92 6.50 20.78
CA PHE A 41 11.07 7.94 20.48
C PHE A 41 12.50 8.36 20.12
N HIS A 42 13.52 7.81 20.81
CA HIS A 42 14.91 8.21 20.61
C HIS A 42 15.51 7.73 19.28
N SER A 43 14.91 6.71 18.64
CA SER A 43 15.41 6.18 17.36
C SER A 43 14.76 6.83 16.15
N ARG A 44 13.73 7.66 16.36
CA ARG A 44 12.95 8.29 15.29
C ARG A 44 13.83 9.11 14.36
N LYS A 45 13.53 9.05 13.06
CA LYS A 45 14.17 9.94 12.10
C LYS A 45 13.39 11.25 12.09
N LYS A 46 14.06 12.36 12.38
CA LYS A 46 13.47 13.71 12.26
C LYS A 46 13.66 14.32 10.87
N ILE A 47 14.22 13.54 9.94
CA ILE A 47 14.74 14.03 8.65
C ILE A 47 13.63 14.71 7.84
N ASN A 48 12.36 14.32 8.04
CA ASN A 48 11.26 14.73 7.17
C ASN A 48 9.93 14.86 7.93
N SER A 49 9.93 15.40 9.14
CA SER A 49 8.67 15.79 9.79
C SER A 49 7.93 16.86 8.98
N PHE A 50 6.60 16.90 9.08
CA PHE A 50 5.79 17.82 8.28
C PHE A 50 4.56 18.32 9.03
N PRO A 51 4.08 19.54 8.77
CA PRO A 51 4.73 20.57 7.94
C PRO A 51 6.02 21.08 8.62
N LYS A 52 7.08 21.31 7.84
CA LYS A 52 8.41 21.68 8.37
C LYS A 52 8.40 23.04 9.07
N GLU A 53 7.49 23.91 8.65
CA GLU A 53 7.24 25.24 9.20
C GLU A 53 6.57 25.22 10.59
N MET A 54 6.09 24.07 11.05
CA MET A 54 5.39 23.92 12.32
C MET A 54 6.27 23.18 13.34
N LYS A 55 6.23 23.63 14.61
CA LYS A 55 6.85 22.93 15.73
C LYS A 55 6.13 21.59 15.98
N GLU A 56 6.84 20.59 16.49
CA GLU A 56 6.24 19.34 16.96
C GLU A 56 5.35 19.59 18.20
N HIS A 57 4.10 19.11 18.15
CA HIS A 57 3.14 19.16 19.27
C HIS A 57 3.21 17.91 20.16
N PHE A 58 4.00 16.91 19.78
CA PHE A 58 4.27 15.71 20.54
C PHE A 58 5.67 15.74 21.16
N ASN A 59 5.89 14.94 22.20
CA ASN A 59 7.19 14.77 22.85
C ASN A 59 7.36 13.31 23.30
N LYS A 60 8.41 13.02 24.07
CA LYS A 60 8.71 11.66 24.55
C LYS A 60 7.53 11.05 25.34
N ASN A 61 6.79 11.85 26.11
CA ASN A 61 5.68 11.38 26.95
C ASN A 61 4.42 11.10 26.14
N THR A 62 4.28 11.71 24.95
CA THR A 62 3.16 11.45 24.03
C THR A 62 3.57 10.58 22.83
N TRP A 63 4.73 9.90 22.94
CA TRP A 63 5.18 8.87 22.02
C TRP A 63 4.87 7.48 22.59
N ILE A 64 3.98 6.77 21.93
CA ILE A 64 3.49 5.46 22.38
C ILE A 64 4.20 4.39 21.57
N MET A 65 5.16 3.71 22.20
CA MET A 65 5.81 2.55 21.60
C MET A 65 4.87 1.35 21.68
N HIS A 66 4.28 0.96 20.55
CA HIS A 66 3.28 -0.10 20.52
C HIS A 66 3.25 -0.82 19.16
N ASP A 67 3.08 -2.13 19.21
CA ASP A 67 2.91 -2.96 18.02
C ASP A 67 1.44 -3.02 17.62
N ILE A 68 1.12 -2.39 16.49
CA ILE A 68 -0.21 -2.28 15.87
C ILE A 68 -0.87 -3.62 15.51
N LYS A 69 -0.18 -4.76 15.66
CA LYS A 69 -0.83 -6.08 15.60
C LYS A 69 -1.77 -6.35 16.77
N ASN A 70 -1.65 -5.58 17.85
CA ASN A 70 -2.48 -5.71 19.05
C ASN A 70 -3.51 -4.59 19.12
N LYS A 71 -4.51 -4.76 20.00
CA LYS A 71 -5.50 -3.72 20.32
C LYS A 71 -4.79 -2.44 20.76
N LEU A 72 -5.15 -1.31 20.16
CA LEU A 72 -4.49 -0.04 20.45
C LEU A 72 -4.81 0.41 21.89
N PRO A 73 -3.82 0.92 22.65
CA PRO A 73 -3.93 1.19 24.09
C PRO A 73 -4.63 2.52 24.38
N PHE A 74 -5.76 2.76 23.71
CA PHE A 74 -6.54 3.98 23.80
C PHE A 74 -8.02 3.69 24.00
N ASN A 75 -8.69 4.63 24.65
CA ASN A 75 -10.13 4.57 24.88
C ASN A 75 -10.90 4.81 23.58
N ASP A 76 -12.17 4.42 23.59
CA ASP A 76 -13.08 4.68 22.48
C ASP A 76 -13.23 6.19 22.27
N LYS A 77 -13.09 6.62 21.02
CA LYS A 77 -13.18 8.04 20.61
C LYS A 77 -12.27 9.00 21.37
N GLU A 78 -11.16 8.51 21.90
CA GLU A 78 -10.16 9.32 22.59
C GLU A 78 -9.56 10.43 21.70
N PHE A 79 -9.43 10.18 20.40
CA PHE A 79 -8.87 11.14 19.44
C PHE A 79 -9.94 11.80 18.57
N ASP A 80 -9.81 13.10 18.36
CA ASP A 80 -10.64 13.83 17.40
C ASP A 80 -10.24 13.49 15.95
N PHE A 81 -8.95 13.25 15.72
CA PHE A 81 -8.42 12.91 14.41
C PHE A 81 -7.27 11.90 14.47
N VAL A 82 -7.27 10.91 13.58
CA VAL A 82 -6.14 9.98 13.36
C VAL A 82 -5.57 10.16 11.96
N ILE A 83 -4.24 10.14 11.87
CA ILE A 83 -3.49 9.98 10.63
C ILE A 83 -2.84 8.61 10.64
N CYS A 84 -2.99 7.88 9.54
CA CYS A 84 -2.33 6.60 9.32
C CYS A 84 -1.88 6.54 7.85
N GLY A 85 -0.65 6.99 7.61
CA GLY A 85 -0.07 7.06 6.28
C GLY A 85 1.02 6.02 6.11
N HIS A 86 0.97 5.25 5.03
CA HIS A 86 1.98 4.27 4.66
C HIS A 86 2.20 3.14 5.68
N VAL A 87 1.09 2.57 6.17
CA VAL A 87 1.09 1.49 7.16
C VAL A 87 0.22 0.33 6.70
N LEU A 88 -1.03 0.62 6.28
CA LEU A 88 -2.01 -0.41 5.94
C LEU A 88 -1.54 -1.34 4.81
N GLU A 89 -0.73 -0.85 3.88
CA GLU A 89 -0.21 -1.66 2.78
C GLU A 89 0.84 -2.69 3.21
N ASP A 90 1.52 -2.48 4.34
CA ASP A 90 2.72 -3.23 4.73
C ASP A 90 2.43 -4.32 5.79
N ILE A 91 1.34 -4.14 6.55
CA ILE A 91 1.04 -4.99 7.70
C ILE A 91 0.26 -6.27 7.36
N LYS A 92 0.23 -7.19 8.31
CA LYS A 92 -0.45 -8.49 8.18
C LYS A 92 -1.97 -8.34 8.06
N ASP A 93 -2.59 -7.54 8.94
CA ASP A 93 -4.04 -7.42 9.06
C ASP A 93 -4.45 -5.94 9.08
N PRO A 94 -4.64 -5.33 7.90
CA PRO A 94 -5.00 -3.92 7.82
C PRO A 94 -6.45 -3.65 8.15
N ALA A 95 -7.34 -4.65 8.05
CA ALA A 95 -8.73 -4.50 8.42
C ALA A 95 -8.88 -4.37 9.94
N PHE A 96 -8.16 -5.21 10.70
CA PHE A 96 -8.08 -5.08 12.15
C PHE A 96 -7.64 -3.67 12.58
N LEU A 97 -6.50 -3.19 12.06
CA LEU A 97 -6.01 -1.85 12.41
C LEU A 97 -6.99 -0.75 11.99
N ALA A 98 -7.64 -0.88 10.83
CA ALA A 98 -8.62 0.09 10.39
C ALA A 98 -9.86 0.13 11.30
N GLU A 99 -10.35 -1.02 11.78
CA GLU A 99 -11.43 -1.06 12.79
C GLU A 99 -10.98 -0.48 14.13
N GLU A 100 -9.76 -0.79 14.59
CA GLU A 100 -9.22 -0.21 15.82
C GLU A 100 -9.06 1.32 15.73
N ILE A 101 -8.61 1.85 14.59
CA ILE A 101 -8.54 3.29 14.32
C ILE A 101 -9.94 3.92 14.36
N LYS A 102 -10.93 3.24 13.77
CA LYS A 102 -12.32 3.67 13.80
C LYS A 102 -12.88 3.65 15.22
N ARG A 103 -12.48 2.71 16.08
CA ARG A 103 -12.88 2.66 17.50
C ARG A 103 -12.33 3.84 18.29
N ILE A 104 -11.03 4.12 18.19
CA ILE A 104 -10.35 5.12 19.02
C ILE A 104 -10.54 6.57 18.54
N SER A 105 -11.12 6.79 17.34
CA SER A 105 -11.19 8.13 16.76
C SER A 105 -12.54 8.52 16.17
N LYS A 106 -12.83 9.82 16.22
CA LYS A 106 -14.04 10.45 15.66
C LYS A 106 -13.92 10.65 14.14
N SER A 107 -12.72 10.89 13.62
CA SER A 107 -12.46 11.11 12.20
C SER A 107 -11.00 10.84 11.86
N GLY A 108 -10.64 10.79 10.58
CA GLY A 108 -9.25 10.56 10.23
C GLY A 108 -8.92 10.60 8.76
N TYR A 109 -7.65 10.29 8.50
CA TYR A 109 -7.04 10.27 7.20
C TYR A 109 -6.11 9.07 7.04
N PHE A 110 -6.34 8.30 5.99
CA PHE A 110 -5.42 7.27 5.53
C PHE A 110 -4.68 7.74 4.27
N GLU A 111 -3.40 7.39 4.14
CA GLU A 111 -2.66 7.54 2.88
C GLU A 111 -1.95 6.24 2.55
N PHE A 112 -2.06 5.81 1.29
CA PHE A 112 -1.44 4.58 0.81
C PHE A 112 -1.12 4.68 -0.69
N PRO A 113 -0.17 3.86 -1.20
CA PRO A 113 0.09 3.71 -2.62
C PRO A 113 -1.19 3.45 -3.40
N ASN A 114 -1.36 4.18 -4.52
CA ASN A 114 -2.44 3.90 -5.44
C ASN A 114 -2.24 2.52 -6.04
N ARG A 115 -3.31 1.73 -6.18
CA ARG A 115 -3.23 0.37 -6.75
C ARG A 115 -2.57 0.31 -8.13
N ALA A 116 -2.76 1.31 -8.99
CA ALA A 116 -2.07 1.35 -10.28
C ALA A 116 -0.56 1.53 -10.12
N TYR A 117 -0.12 2.26 -9.09
CA TYR A 117 1.29 2.39 -8.72
C TYR A 117 1.81 1.07 -8.15
N GLU A 118 1.06 0.38 -7.28
CA GLU A 118 1.42 -0.96 -6.77
C GLU A 118 1.47 -2.04 -7.85
N MET A 119 0.74 -1.87 -8.95
CA MET A 119 0.74 -2.78 -10.10
C MET A 119 1.71 -2.34 -11.21
N LYS A 120 2.53 -1.31 -10.99
CA LYS A 120 3.54 -0.83 -11.96
C LYS A 120 4.92 -1.40 -11.62
N ASN A 121 5.71 -1.69 -12.63
CA ASN A 121 7.14 -1.98 -12.49
C ASN A 121 7.98 -0.73 -12.19
N ASN A 122 9.23 -0.95 -11.76
CA ASN A 122 10.24 0.10 -11.56
C ASN A 122 9.75 1.18 -10.57
N VAL A 123 8.98 0.75 -9.57
CA VAL A 123 8.43 1.61 -8.51
C VAL A 123 9.34 1.61 -7.30
N ASP A 124 9.75 0.43 -6.88
CA ASP A 124 10.70 0.24 -5.80
C ASP A 124 12.10 0.71 -6.24
N PRO A 125 12.82 1.52 -5.43
CA PRO A 125 14.17 1.99 -5.76
C PRO A 125 15.24 0.88 -5.68
N PHE A 126 14.94 -0.30 -5.14
CA PHE A 126 15.93 -1.38 -5.00
C PHE A 126 16.23 -2.11 -6.33
N LEU A 127 17.36 -2.82 -6.36
CA LEU A 127 17.77 -3.67 -7.50
C LEU A 127 16.67 -4.68 -7.87
N ASN A 128 16.52 -4.95 -9.17
CA ASN A 128 15.53 -5.87 -9.76
C ASN A 128 14.05 -5.42 -9.66
N SER A 129 13.75 -4.13 -9.49
CA SER A 129 12.38 -3.61 -9.50
C SER A 129 11.66 -3.73 -10.86
N ASP A 130 12.34 -4.21 -11.90
CA ASP A 130 11.76 -4.64 -13.18
C ASP A 130 11.12 -6.04 -13.12
N ARG A 131 11.44 -6.83 -12.07
CA ARG A 131 10.97 -8.22 -11.90
C ARG A 131 9.69 -8.34 -11.08
N TYR A 132 9.32 -7.30 -10.34
CA TYR A 132 8.11 -7.27 -9.53
C TYR A 132 7.37 -5.94 -9.66
N VAL A 133 6.11 -5.92 -9.23
CA VAL A 133 5.28 -4.72 -9.25
C VAL A 133 5.28 -4.01 -7.89
N GLY A 134 5.12 -2.69 -7.89
CA GLY A 134 4.99 -1.87 -6.68
C GLY A 134 6.23 -1.94 -5.80
N PHE A 135 6.04 -1.78 -4.49
CA PHE A 135 7.11 -1.98 -3.50
C PHE A 135 7.15 -3.42 -3.02
N CYS A 136 8.33 -4.03 -2.91
CA CYS A 136 8.44 -5.47 -2.65
C CYS A 136 7.93 -5.90 -1.27
N HIS A 137 7.96 -5.00 -0.29
CA HIS A 137 7.53 -5.24 1.09
C HIS A 137 6.03 -5.11 1.30
N HIS A 138 5.33 -4.32 0.46
CA HIS A 138 3.89 -4.14 0.57
C HIS A 138 3.13 -5.44 0.31
N ARG A 139 2.23 -5.78 1.23
CA ARG A 139 1.39 -6.98 1.23
C ARG A 139 0.02 -6.72 0.64
N TRP A 140 -0.45 -5.47 0.66
CA TRP A 140 -1.79 -5.10 0.22
C TRP A 140 -1.76 -3.99 -0.82
N MET A 141 -2.62 -4.13 -1.83
CA MET A 141 -3.06 -3.02 -2.66
C MET A 141 -4.32 -2.44 -2.04
N VAL A 142 -4.21 -1.20 -1.55
CA VAL A 142 -5.29 -0.53 -0.85
C VAL A 142 -6.00 0.45 -1.78
N GLU A 143 -7.32 0.46 -1.74
CA GLU A 143 -8.16 1.37 -2.51
C GLU A 143 -9.21 2.02 -1.62
N ALA A 144 -9.59 3.27 -1.93
CA ALA A 144 -10.75 3.91 -1.32
C ALA A 144 -11.74 4.31 -2.41
N ARG A 145 -12.98 3.84 -2.30
CA ARG A 145 -14.06 4.15 -3.26
C ARG A 145 -15.38 4.28 -2.51
N ASN A 146 -16.09 5.38 -2.68
CA ASN A 146 -17.44 5.61 -2.13
C ASN A 146 -17.56 5.32 -0.62
N GLY A 147 -16.57 5.76 0.18
CA GLY A 147 -16.56 5.53 1.63
C GLY A 147 -16.20 4.10 2.07
N VAL A 148 -15.76 3.25 1.14
CA VAL A 148 -15.28 1.89 1.41
C VAL A 148 -13.77 1.85 1.23
N LEU A 149 -13.08 1.36 2.25
CA LEU A 149 -11.65 1.01 2.19
C LEU A 149 -11.54 -0.46 1.80
N ILE A 150 -10.86 -0.73 0.69
CA ILE A 150 -10.79 -2.04 0.05
C ILE A 150 -9.35 -2.55 0.11
N PHE A 151 -9.17 -3.75 0.65
CA PHE A 151 -7.88 -4.42 0.77
C PHE A 151 -7.81 -5.58 -0.21
N THR A 152 -6.92 -5.49 -1.21
CA THR A 152 -6.67 -6.58 -2.16
C THR A 152 -5.27 -7.15 -1.90
N PRO A 153 -5.11 -8.45 -1.62
CA PRO A 153 -3.81 -9.01 -1.30
C PRO A 153 -2.89 -8.98 -2.53
N LYS A 154 -1.66 -8.50 -2.33
CA LYS A 154 -0.62 -8.48 -3.34
C LYS A 154 0.12 -9.81 -3.32
N THR A 155 -0.08 -10.59 -4.39
CA THR A 155 0.54 -11.91 -4.56
C THR A 155 1.62 -11.91 -5.64
N LEU A 156 2.45 -12.96 -5.67
CA LEU A 156 3.47 -13.16 -6.70
C LEU A 156 2.90 -13.21 -8.13
N ILE A 157 1.62 -13.57 -8.29
CA ILE A 157 0.93 -13.59 -9.60
C ILE A 157 0.93 -12.20 -10.24
N HIS A 158 0.75 -11.14 -9.46
CA HIS A 158 0.80 -9.76 -9.96
C HIS A 158 2.16 -9.41 -10.58
N SER A 159 3.23 -9.99 -10.04
CA SER A 159 4.60 -9.81 -10.54
C SER A 159 4.91 -10.76 -11.71
N ALA A 160 4.40 -11.99 -11.68
CA ALA A 160 4.73 -13.04 -12.66
C ALA A 160 4.20 -12.74 -14.07
N TYR A 161 3.02 -12.13 -14.18
CA TYR A 161 2.35 -11.89 -15.46
C TYR A 161 2.49 -10.43 -15.88
N LYS A 162 3.29 -10.17 -16.92
CA LYS A 162 3.60 -8.81 -17.41
C LYS A 162 2.34 -8.06 -17.91
N GLU A 163 1.36 -8.80 -18.41
CA GLU A 163 0.06 -8.33 -18.85
C GLU A 163 -0.85 -7.83 -17.73
N LEU A 164 -0.53 -8.08 -16.46
CA LEU A 164 -1.27 -7.51 -15.33
C LEU A 164 -0.76 -6.12 -14.95
N ARG A 165 0.43 -5.74 -15.43
CA ARG A 165 1.14 -4.53 -14.98
C ARG A 165 0.51 -3.27 -15.55
N CYS A 166 0.18 -2.32 -14.69
CA CYS A 166 -0.37 -1.03 -15.12
C CYS A 166 0.71 -0.17 -15.78
N VAL A 167 0.33 0.60 -16.81
CA VAL A 167 1.22 1.54 -17.48
C VAL A 167 0.96 2.95 -16.99
N LYS A 168 -0.30 3.35 -16.94
CA LYS A 168 -0.74 4.70 -16.55
C LYS A 168 -0.94 4.76 -15.03
N VAL A 169 -0.30 5.75 -14.41
CA VAL A 169 -0.48 6.09 -13.00
C VAL A 169 -0.74 7.58 -12.92
N LYS A 170 -2.01 7.97 -12.73
CA LYS A 170 -2.39 9.38 -12.62
C LYS A 170 -1.86 10.01 -11.34
N GLU A 171 -1.99 9.29 -10.22
CA GLU A 171 -1.59 9.72 -8.89
C GLU A 171 -0.90 8.55 -8.20
N LYS A 172 0.28 8.80 -7.59
CA LYS A 172 1.07 7.74 -6.92
C LYS A 172 0.44 7.26 -5.61
N TYR A 173 -0.26 8.16 -4.91
CA TYR A 173 -0.81 7.92 -3.58
C TYR A 173 -2.27 8.33 -3.55
N THR A 174 -3.06 7.57 -2.80
CA THR A 174 -4.47 7.83 -2.54
C THR A 174 -4.62 8.28 -1.10
N GLY A 175 -5.35 9.38 -0.90
CA GLY A 175 -5.74 9.85 0.42
C GLY A 175 -7.21 9.55 0.68
N PHE A 176 -7.54 9.04 1.85
CA PHE A 176 -8.91 8.70 2.24
C PHE A 176 -9.28 9.40 3.55
N PHE A 177 -10.09 10.45 3.44
CA PHE A 177 -10.67 11.16 4.58
C PHE A 177 -11.99 10.51 5.00
N TRP A 178 -12.21 10.36 6.29
CA TRP A 178 -13.45 9.82 6.84
C TRP A 178 -13.87 10.58 8.10
N LYS A 179 -15.16 10.56 8.40
CA LYS A 179 -15.77 11.14 9.60
C LYS A 179 -16.83 10.19 10.14
N ASN A 180 -16.84 9.99 11.45
CA ASN A 180 -17.69 9.05 12.20
C ASN A 180 -17.42 7.57 11.90
N SER A 181 -17.49 7.16 10.63
CA SER A 181 -17.32 5.77 10.21
C SER A 181 -16.94 5.65 8.73
N PHE A 182 -16.53 4.45 8.33
CA PHE A 182 -16.30 3.99 6.96
C PHE A 182 -16.53 2.48 6.90
N LYS A 183 -16.72 1.96 5.68
CA LYS A 183 -16.88 0.51 5.45
C LYS A 183 -15.56 -0.12 5.07
N LEU A 184 -15.39 -1.39 5.43
CA LEU A 184 -14.26 -2.21 5.01
C LEU A 184 -14.70 -3.27 4.01
N LYS A 185 -13.79 -3.63 3.11
CA LYS A 185 -13.93 -4.78 2.23
C LYS A 185 -12.58 -5.44 2.03
N GLU A 186 -12.48 -6.71 2.38
CA GLU A 186 -11.34 -7.55 2.00
C GLU A 186 -11.67 -8.37 0.77
N ILE A 187 -10.72 -8.48 -0.15
CA ILE A 187 -10.82 -9.35 -1.32
C ILE A 187 -10.08 -10.64 -1.02
N PHE A 188 -10.82 -11.75 -1.07
CA PHE A 188 -10.26 -13.09 -0.99
C PHE A 188 -10.27 -13.74 -2.36
N PHE A 189 -9.17 -14.40 -2.71
CA PHE A 189 -9.05 -15.14 -3.96
C PHE A 189 -8.99 -16.64 -3.67
N SER A 190 -9.88 -17.40 -4.28
CA SER A 190 -9.91 -18.86 -4.22
C SER A 190 -9.01 -19.53 -5.27
N SER A 191 -8.59 -18.77 -6.29
CA SER A 191 -7.78 -19.30 -7.39
C SER A 191 -6.89 -18.23 -8.05
N GLN A 192 -5.87 -18.69 -8.78
CA GLN A 192 -5.04 -17.82 -9.62
C GLN A 192 -5.86 -17.09 -10.69
N LYS A 193 -6.93 -17.72 -11.18
CA LYS A 193 -7.81 -17.14 -12.20
C LYS A 193 -8.50 -15.88 -11.67
N GLU A 194 -8.99 -15.91 -10.43
CA GLU A 194 -9.63 -14.74 -9.83
C GLU A 194 -8.66 -13.56 -9.65
N ILE A 195 -7.42 -13.84 -9.25
CA ILE A 195 -6.35 -12.82 -9.16
C ILE A 195 -6.12 -12.17 -10.53
N ILE A 196 -5.97 -12.98 -11.57
CA ILE A 196 -5.75 -12.50 -12.94
C ILE A 196 -6.94 -11.68 -13.45
N ASP A 197 -8.16 -12.16 -13.25
CA ASP A 197 -9.37 -11.48 -13.71
C ASP A 197 -9.58 -10.14 -12.99
N ASP A 198 -9.34 -10.09 -11.67
CA ASP A 198 -9.40 -8.86 -10.89
C ASP A 198 -8.33 -7.85 -11.32
N ALA A 199 -7.08 -8.30 -11.49
CA ALA A 199 -5.99 -7.45 -11.95
C ALA A 199 -6.21 -6.92 -13.38
N LEU A 200 -6.68 -7.75 -14.31
CA LEU A 200 -7.03 -7.32 -15.68
C LEU A 200 -8.19 -6.32 -15.66
N LYS A 201 -9.20 -6.54 -14.82
CA LYS A 201 -10.32 -5.62 -14.65
C LYS A 201 -9.87 -4.27 -14.13
N PHE A 202 -9.01 -4.27 -13.11
CA PHE A 202 -8.45 -3.03 -12.60
C PHE A 202 -7.60 -2.32 -13.67
N ARG A 203 -6.70 -3.04 -14.33
CA ARG A 203 -5.82 -2.47 -15.35
C ARG A 203 -6.60 -1.91 -16.55
N SER A 204 -7.67 -2.58 -16.99
CA SER A 204 -8.57 -2.11 -18.04
C SER A 204 -9.06 -0.68 -17.75
N ILE A 205 -9.46 -0.42 -16.50
CA ILE A 205 -9.92 0.90 -16.05
C ILE A 205 -8.74 1.87 -15.92
N ALA A 206 -7.66 1.46 -15.27
CA ALA A 206 -6.50 2.33 -14.99
C ALA A 206 -5.80 2.81 -16.28
N ASP A 207 -5.60 1.90 -17.24
CA ASP A 207 -4.92 2.19 -18.51
C ASP A 207 -5.87 2.72 -19.60
N ASN A 208 -7.19 2.73 -19.34
CA ASN A 208 -8.25 3.03 -20.32
C ASN A 208 -8.19 2.10 -21.55
N ILE A 209 -8.16 0.79 -21.31
CA ILE A 209 -8.13 -0.25 -22.35
C ILE A 209 -9.39 -1.11 -22.21
N PRO A 210 -10.22 -1.26 -23.26
CA PRO A 210 -11.41 -2.12 -23.22
C PRO A 210 -11.12 -3.55 -22.75
N MET A 211 -12.00 -4.10 -21.91
CA MET A 211 -11.82 -5.43 -21.30
C MET A 211 -11.63 -6.55 -22.33
N HIS A 212 -12.31 -6.51 -23.47
CA HIS A 212 -12.17 -7.52 -24.51
C HIS A 212 -10.77 -7.53 -25.13
N LEU A 213 -10.11 -6.37 -25.24
CA LEU A 213 -8.71 -6.27 -25.67
C LEU A 213 -7.77 -6.81 -24.59
N MET A 214 -8.03 -6.51 -23.32
CA MET A 214 -7.24 -7.04 -22.20
C MET A 214 -7.23 -8.57 -22.17
N LYS A 215 -8.39 -9.20 -22.38
CA LYS A 215 -8.51 -10.66 -22.49
C LYS A 215 -7.72 -11.22 -23.68
N LYS A 216 -7.76 -10.55 -24.83
CA LYS A 216 -6.97 -10.93 -26.02
C LYS A 216 -5.46 -10.83 -25.74
N ILE A 217 -5.00 -9.72 -25.15
CA ILE A 217 -3.59 -9.50 -24.78
C ILE A 217 -3.10 -10.61 -23.83
N ASN A 218 -3.88 -10.93 -22.80
CA ASN A 218 -3.56 -12.02 -21.86
C ASN A 218 -3.43 -13.38 -22.58
N LYS A 219 -4.39 -13.71 -23.47
CA LYS A 219 -4.35 -14.97 -24.24
C LYS A 219 -3.10 -15.07 -25.12
N VAL A 220 -2.76 -13.99 -25.83
CA VAL A 220 -1.57 -13.94 -26.71
C VAL A 220 -0.28 -14.06 -25.89
N ASN A 221 -0.15 -13.32 -24.79
CA ASN A 221 1.05 -13.38 -23.96
C ASN A 221 1.25 -14.75 -23.31
N ARG A 222 0.17 -15.41 -22.89
CA ARG A 222 0.23 -16.80 -22.42
C ARG A 222 0.72 -17.76 -23.51
N ALA A 223 0.21 -17.65 -24.73
CA ALA A 223 0.69 -18.45 -25.85
C ALA A 223 2.18 -18.22 -26.14
N ILE A 224 2.63 -16.96 -26.16
CA ILE A 224 4.05 -16.60 -26.33
C ILE A 224 4.91 -17.18 -25.20
N SER A 225 4.43 -17.16 -23.95
CA SER A 225 5.14 -17.74 -22.81
C SER A 225 5.33 -19.24 -22.95
N ILE A 226 4.29 -19.96 -23.39
CA ILE A 226 4.36 -21.41 -23.65
C ILE A 226 5.36 -21.69 -24.78
N ILE A 227 5.28 -20.95 -25.88
CA ILE A 227 6.23 -21.06 -27.00
C ILE A 227 7.66 -20.85 -26.50
N ARG A 228 7.93 -19.75 -25.77
CA ARG A 228 9.26 -19.49 -25.19
C ARG A 228 9.74 -20.63 -24.28
N TYR A 229 8.85 -21.22 -23.49
CA TYR A 229 9.19 -22.35 -22.66
C TYR A 229 9.58 -23.56 -23.53
N CYS A 230 8.73 -23.97 -24.46
CA CYS A 230 8.96 -25.10 -25.36
C CYS A 230 10.23 -24.95 -26.23
N PHE A 231 10.55 -23.75 -26.71
CA PHE A 231 11.73 -23.51 -27.56
C PHE A 231 13.02 -23.24 -26.77
N ASN A 232 12.96 -22.73 -25.53
CA ASN A 232 14.15 -22.55 -24.69
C ASN A 232 14.49 -23.78 -23.84
N PHE A 233 13.56 -24.72 -23.65
CA PHE A 233 13.79 -25.96 -22.88
C PHE A 233 14.91 -26.84 -23.46
N PRO A 234 14.99 -27.09 -24.78
CA PRO A 234 16.06 -27.89 -25.38
C PRO A 234 17.44 -27.23 -25.25
N ILE A 235 17.49 -25.89 -25.29
CA ILE A 235 18.75 -25.12 -25.18
C ILE A 235 19.32 -25.19 -23.76
N LEU A 236 18.46 -25.17 -22.74
CA LEU A 236 18.84 -25.31 -21.33
C LEU A 236 19.30 -26.75 -21.00
N ILE A 237 18.63 -27.77 -21.55
CA ILE A 237 19.04 -29.17 -21.39
C ILE A 237 20.40 -29.41 -22.06
N ASN A 238 20.62 -28.93 -23.29
CA ASN A 238 21.91 -29.08 -23.96
C ASN A 238 23.06 -28.36 -23.23
N ARG A 239 22.79 -27.22 -22.59
CA ARG A 239 23.78 -26.55 -21.72
C ARG A 239 24.07 -27.31 -20.43
N PHE A 240 23.07 -27.96 -19.83
CA PHE A 240 23.26 -28.80 -18.63
C PHE A 240 23.98 -30.11 -18.94
N ILE A 241 23.64 -30.76 -20.06
CA ILE A 241 24.30 -31.99 -20.53
C ILE A 241 25.76 -31.71 -20.92
N ASN A 242 26.02 -30.65 -21.70
CA ASN A 242 27.39 -30.30 -22.09
C ASN A 242 28.28 -29.82 -20.92
N LYS A 243 27.69 -29.42 -19.78
CA LYS A 243 28.45 -29.07 -18.57
C LYS A 243 28.82 -30.33 -17.76
N LYS A 244 27.99 -31.38 -17.77
CA LYS A 244 28.28 -32.68 -17.13
C LYS A 244 29.22 -33.59 -17.93
N ILE A 245 29.41 -33.33 -19.22
CA ILE A 245 30.35 -34.10 -20.07
C ILE A 245 31.79 -33.52 -20.01
N LYS A 246 31.98 -32.39 -19.32
CA LYS A 246 33.28 -31.72 -19.16
C LYS A 246 33.87 -31.82 -17.74
N ASP A 247 33.20 -32.54 -16.85
CA ASP A 247 33.70 -32.97 -15.54
C ASP A 247 33.88 -34.50 -15.58
#